data_AF-A0A7S0AVJ8-F1
#
_entry.id   AF-A0A7S0AVJ8-F1
#
_cell.length_a   1.000
_cell.length_b   1.000
_cell.length_c   1.000
_cell.angle_alpha   90.00
_cell.angle_beta   90.00
_cell.angle_gamma   90.00
#
_symmetry.space_group_name_H-M   'P 1'
#
loop_
_entity.id
_entity.type
_entity.pdbx_description
1 polymer ?
#
loop_
_entity_poly.entity_id
_entity_poly.type
_entity_poly.pdbx_seq_one_letter_code
_entity_poly.pdbx_strand_id
1 'polypeptide(L)'
;MPALNAEVVHNFRRDHLLLPHEMVIAGAGIGHDELVKLAERFFSDIPVENPNQPPSEHRTIDSKYTGGGYQLQTKTVDGFTRVALAFEVGGWHSDDLVPTCVLQTLLGGGNSFSAGGPGKGMYSRLYRE
;
A
#
# COMPACT_ATOMS: atom_id res chain seq x y z
N MET A 1 -18.86 -16.28 -2.92
CA MET A 1 -19.18 -14.86 -2.71
C MET A 1 -20.44 -14.50 -3.49
N PRO A 2 -21.64 -14.77 -2.96
CA PRO A 2 -22.89 -14.59 -3.71
C PRO A 2 -23.30 -13.13 -3.96
N ALA A 3 -22.55 -12.15 -3.43
CA ALA A 3 -22.87 -10.72 -3.54
C ALA A 3 -22.04 -9.94 -4.58
N LEU A 4 -21.10 -10.58 -5.29
CA LEU A 4 -20.31 -9.92 -6.33
C LEU A 4 -20.97 -10.16 -7.70
N ASN A 5 -21.43 -9.09 -8.35
CA ASN A 5 -22.00 -9.12 -9.70
C ASN A 5 -21.54 -7.90 -10.51
N ALA A 6 -21.89 -7.87 -11.80
CA ALA A 6 -21.47 -6.80 -12.71
C ALA A 6 -21.93 -5.41 -12.22
N GLU A 7 -23.16 -5.31 -11.72
CA GLU A 7 -23.73 -4.05 -11.23
C GLU A 7 -22.93 -3.49 -10.05
N VAL A 8 -22.59 -4.34 -9.07
CA VAL A 8 -21.77 -3.95 -7.91
C VAL A 8 -20.40 -3.45 -8.36
N VAL A 9 -19.77 -4.10 -9.33
CA VAL A 9 -18.47 -3.68 -9.87
C VAL A 9 -18.57 -2.36 -10.63
N HIS A 10 -19.60 -2.18 -11.46
CA HIS A 10 -19.82 -0.95 -12.22
C HIS A 10 -20.10 0.24 -11.30
N ASN A 11 -20.92 0.04 -10.26
CA ASN A 11 -21.20 1.06 -9.26
C ASN A 11 -19.92 1.42 -8.49
N PHE A 12 -19.20 0.43 -7.97
CA PHE A 12 -17.93 0.67 -7.27
C PHE A 12 -16.92 1.44 -8.13
N ARG A 13 -16.78 1.07 -9.42
CA ARG A 13 -15.90 1.78 -10.36
C ARG A 13 -16.31 3.24 -10.53
N ARG A 14 -17.60 3.52 -10.70
CA ARG A 14 -18.13 4.89 -10.85
C ARG A 14 -17.91 5.70 -9.56
N ASP A 15 -18.21 5.12 -8.41
CA ASP A 15 -18.26 5.80 -7.12
C ASP A 15 -16.87 5.98 -6.46
N HIS A 16 -15.83 5.25 -6.89
CA HIS A 16 -14.52 5.25 -6.24
C HIS A 16 -13.30 5.31 -7.18
N LEU A 17 -13.40 4.96 -8.46
CA LEU A 17 -12.24 4.89 -9.36
C LEU A 17 -12.24 5.96 -10.46
N LEU A 18 -13.41 6.48 -10.83
CA LEU A 18 -13.56 7.50 -11.88
C LEU A 18 -13.87 8.88 -11.30
N LEU A 19 -13.13 9.27 -10.27
CA LEU A 19 -13.28 10.58 -9.65
C LEU A 19 -12.05 11.44 -9.97
N PRO A 20 -12.19 12.53 -10.74
CA PRO A 20 -11.06 13.37 -11.12
C PRO A 20 -10.24 13.88 -9.94
N HIS A 21 -10.88 14.18 -8.80
CA HIS A 21 -10.22 14.66 -7.59
C HIS A 21 -9.49 13.58 -6.77
N GLU A 22 -9.71 12.29 -7.07
CA GLU A 22 -9.01 11.16 -6.44
C GLU A 22 -8.06 10.44 -7.43
N MET A 23 -7.90 10.99 -8.63
CA MET A 23 -7.06 10.43 -9.67
C MET A 23 -5.77 11.22 -9.80
N VAL A 24 -4.64 10.52 -9.82
CA VAL A 24 -3.31 11.10 -10.06
C VAL A 24 -2.71 10.41 -11.28
N ILE A 25 -2.32 11.20 -12.29
CA ILE A 25 -1.58 10.72 -13.45
C ILE A 25 -0.10 11.00 -13.23
N ALA A 26 0.70 9.95 -13.15
CA ALA A 26 2.14 10.03 -12.98
C ALA A 26 2.87 9.62 -14.27
N GLY A 27 3.88 10.40 -14.66
CA GLY A 27 4.75 10.10 -15.80
C GLY A 27 6.22 10.18 -15.41
N ALA A 28 7.02 9.24 -15.91
CA ALA A 28 8.47 9.22 -15.73
C ALA A 28 9.15 9.25 -17.09
N GLY A 29 10.13 10.14 -17.28
CA GLY A 29 10.85 10.29 -18.56
C GLY A 29 10.07 11.01 -19.65
N ILE A 30 8.98 11.69 -19.33
CA ILE A 30 8.15 12.49 -20.25
C ILE A 30 8.17 13.96 -19.83
N GLY A 31 8.14 14.88 -20.81
CA GLY A 31 8.01 16.31 -20.52
C GLY A 31 6.67 16.63 -19.87
N HIS A 32 6.66 17.53 -18.88
CA HIS A 32 5.44 17.87 -18.15
C HIS A 32 4.31 18.33 -19.09
N ASP A 33 4.59 19.24 -20.02
CA ASP A 33 3.58 19.76 -20.96
C ASP A 33 3.02 18.68 -21.88
N GLU A 34 3.84 17.70 -22.25
CA GLU A 34 3.40 16.56 -23.07
C GLU A 34 2.49 15.64 -22.25
N LEU A 35 2.85 15.36 -20.99
CA LEU A 35 2.04 14.60 -20.07
C LEU A 35 0.68 15.27 -19.83
N VAL A 36 0.66 16.59 -19.61
CA VAL A 36 -0.58 17.36 -19.43
C VAL A 36 -1.45 17.28 -20.69
N LYS A 37 -0.89 17.48 -21.88
CA LYS A 37 -1.65 17.36 -23.14
C LYS A 37 -2.28 15.97 -23.32
N LEU A 38 -1.56 14.92 -22.97
CA LEU A 38 -2.08 13.54 -23.05
C LEU A 38 -3.15 13.30 -21.98
N ALA A 39 -2.93 13.78 -20.76
CA ALA A 39 -3.89 13.69 -19.67
C ALA A 39 -5.21 14.39 -20.03
N GLU A 40 -5.13 15.63 -20.52
CA GLU A 40 -6.29 16.36 -21.03
C GLU A 40 -6.98 15.58 -22.15
N ARG A 41 -6.22 15.11 -23.15
CA ARG A 41 -6.79 14.39 -24.31
C ARG A 41 -7.57 13.13 -23.93
N PHE A 42 -7.14 12.38 -22.92
CA PHE A 42 -7.71 11.06 -22.61
C PHE A 42 -8.58 11.02 -21.35
N PHE A 43 -8.48 12.02 -20.49
CA PHE A 43 -9.14 12.03 -19.17
C PHE A 43 -10.02 13.26 -18.92
N SER A 44 -10.09 14.23 -19.84
CA SER A 44 -10.98 15.40 -19.71
C SER A 44 -12.46 15.05 -19.60
N ASP A 45 -12.86 13.94 -20.20
CA ASP A 45 -14.27 13.55 -20.34
C ASP A 45 -14.80 12.79 -19.12
N ILE A 46 -13.99 12.63 -18.06
CA ILE A 46 -14.43 11.99 -16.83
C ILE A 46 -15.43 12.90 -16.12
N PRO A 47 -16.67 12.43 -15.86
CA PRO A 47 -17.70 13.25 -15.27
C PRO A 47 -17.34 13.68 -13.84
N VAL A 48 -17.53 14.96 -13.55
CA VAL A 48 -17.43 15.51 -12.19
C VAL A 48 -18.83 15.49 -11.58
N GLU A 49 -19.15 14.47 -10.78
CA GLU A 49 -20.50 14.32 -10.21
C GLU A 49 -20.89 15.47 -9.27
N ASN A 50 -19.94 16.29 -8.77
CA ASN A 50 -20.21 17.58 -8.12
C ASN A 50 -18.95 18.47 -7.95
N PRO A 51 -18.82 19.62 -8.66
CA PRO A 51 -17.63 20.49 -8.58
C PRO A 51 -17.38 21.15 -7.22
N ASN A 52 -18.42 21.27 -6.39
CA ASN A 52 -18.37 21.93 -5.08
C ASN A 52 -18.34 20.93 -3.92
N GLN A 53 -18.28 19.62 -4.19
CA GLN A 53 -18.16 18.64 -3.14
C GLN A 53 -16.70 18.62 -2.66
N PRO A 54 -16.43 18.95 -1.39
CA PRO A 54 -15.08 18.80 -0.84
C PRO A 54 -14.63 17.33 -1.00
N PRO A 55 -13.33 17.06 -1.12
CA PRO A 55 -12.80 15.70 -1.06
C PRO A 55 -13.46 15.01 0.12
N SER A 56 -14.16 13.90 -0.11
CA SER A 56 -15.02 13.34 0.93
C SER A 56 -14.15 12.91 2.12
N GLU A 57 -14.21 13.66 3.22
CA GLU A 57 -13.60 13.27 4.51
C GLU A 57 -14.13 11.90 4.99
N HIS A 58 -15.25 11.44 4.42
CA HIS A 58 -15.97 10.24 4.80
C HIS A 58 -15.47 8.93 4.16
N ARG A 59 -14.37 8.95 3.38
CA ARG A 59 -13.82 7.72 2.76
C ARG A 59 -12.70 7.06 3.53
N THR A 60 -12.09 7.75 4.49
CA THR A 60 -11.10 7.15 5.38
C THR A 60 -11.84 6.50 6.55
N ILE A 61 -11.78 5.18 6.61
CA ILE A 61 -12.27 4.44 7.77
C ILE A 61 -11.15 4.43 8.80
N ASP A 62 -11.41 5.02 9.97
CA ASP A 62 -10.48 4.96 11.10
C ASP A 62 -10.18 3.52 11.46
N SER A 63 -8.92 3.13 11.30
CA SER A 63 -8.39 1.85 11.76
C SER A 63 -7.71 2.05 13.11
N LYS A 64 -8.12 1.28 14.12
CA LYS A 64 -7.51 1.30 15.45
C LYS A 64 -6.85 -0.04 15.72
N TYR A 65 -5.59 -0.03 16.14
CA TYR A 65 -4.93 -1.26 16.57
C TYR A 65 -5.61 -1.81 17.82
N THR A 66 -6.04 -3.07 17.75
CA THR A 66 -6.67 -3.76 18.88
C THR A 66 -5.75 -4.81 19.53
N GLY A 67 -4.57 -5.04 18.93
CA GLY A 67 -3.78 -6.24 19.22
C GLY A 67 -4.52 -7.53 18.86
N GLY A 68 -3.98 -8.66 19.32
CA GLY A 68 -4.56 -9.99 19.15
C GLY A 68 -3.58 -11.00 18.56
N GLY A 69 -4.05 -12.23 18.39
CA GLY A 69 -3.30 -13.31 17.79
C GLY A 69 -4.21 -14.15 16.90
N TYR A 70 -3.66 -14.62 15.79
CA TYR A 70 -4.33 -15.55 14.89
C TYR A 70 -3.42 -16.76 14.69
N GLN A 71 -3.96 -17.94 14.94
CA GLN A 71 -3.27 -19.20 14.70
C GLN A 71 -4.07 -20.04 13.73
N LEU A 72 -3.43 -20.41 12.62
CA LEU A 72 -3.98 -21.35 11.66
C LEU A 72 -3.17 -22.64 11.71
N GLN A 73 -3.80 -23.72 12.18
CA GLN A 73 -3.22 -25.05 12.13
C GLN A 73 -3.43 -25.63 10.73
N THR A 74 -2.37 -25.62 9.92
CA THR A 74 -2.39 -26.21 8.58
C THR A 74 -1.03 -26.84 8.27
N LYS A 75 -1.02 -27.90 7.46
CA LYS A 75 0.23 -28.49 6.97
C LYS A 75 0.77 -27.62 5.85
N THR A 76 1.97 -27.10 6.04
CA THR A 76 2.71 -26.38 5.00
C THR A 76 3.44 -27.38 4.10
N VAL A 77 3.58 -27.04 2.82
CA VAL A 77 4.23 -27.91 1.82
C VAL A 77 5.69 -28.19 2.19
N ASP A 78 6.34 -27.23 2.83
CA ASP A 78 7.74 -27.31 3.27
C ASP A 78 7.91 -27.80 4.72
N GLY A 79 6.81 -28.10 5.43
CA GLY A 79 6.84 -28.57 6.81
C GLY A 79 7.22 -27.54 7.86
N PHE A 80 7.48 -26.27 7.48
CA PHE A 80 7.85 -25.22 8.42
C PHE A 80 6.63 -24.52 9.04
N THR A 81 6.71 -24.23 10.34
CA THR A 81 5.82 -23.28 11.02
C THR A 81 6.29 -21.85 10.79
N ARG A 82 5.36 -20.96 10.44
CA ARG A 82 5.64 -19.53 10.23
C ARG A 82 4.99 -18.72 11.33
N VAL A 83 5.76 -17.81 11.91
CA VAL A 83 5.30 -16.90 12.96
C VAL A 83 5.58 -15.47 12.49
N ALA A 84 4.60 -14.59 12.68
CA ALA A 84 4.74 -13.17 12.45
C ALA A 84 4.25 -12.41 13.69
N LEU A 85 5.05 -11.45 14.12
CA LEU A 85 4.71 -10.53 15.21
C LEU A 85 4.71 -9.12 14.63
N ALA A 86 3.70 -8.32 15.00
CA ALA A 86 3.55 -6.96 14.53
C ALA A 86 3.08 -6.06 15.67
N PHE A 87 3.52 -4.80 15.62
CA PHE A 87 3.21 -3.77 16.59
C PHE A 87 2.60 -2.58 15.86
N GLU A 88 1.78 -1.81 16.56
CA GLU A 88 1.26 -0.56 16.02
C GLU A 88 2.38 0.43 15.76
N VAL A 89 2.31 1.09 14.61
CA VAL A 89 3.15 2.22 14.22
C VAL A 89 2.24 3.30 13.64
N GLY A 90 2.71 4.55 13.65
CA GLY A 90 1.97 5.64 13.04
C GLY A 90 1.80 5.49 11.51
N GLY A 91 0.93 6.31 10.93
CA GLY A 91 0.68 6.32 9.47
C GLY A 91 1.73 7.10 8.67
N TRP A 92 1.43 7.31 7.38
CA TRP A 92 2.28 8.04 6.43
C TRP A 92 2.64 9.48 6.84
N HIS A 93 1.86 10.08 7.73
CA HIS A 93 2.07 11.44 8.24
C HIS A 93 2.56 11.47 9.70
N SER A 94 2.94 10.32 10.26
CA SER A 94 3.49 10.26 11.61
C SER A 94 4.94 10.73 11.63
N ASP A 95 5.31 11.50 12.66
CA ASP A 95 6.71 11.86 12.94
C ASP A 95 7.61 10.63 13.14
N ASP A 96 7.02 9.49 13.52
CA ASP A 96 7.71 8.22 13.73
C ASP A 96 7.92 7.41 12.45
N LEU A 97 7.41 7.85 11.28
CA LEU A 97 7.56 7.13 10.02
C LEU A 97 9.04 6.89 9.69
N VAL A 98 9.85 7.96 9.69
CA VAL A 98 11.27 7.87 9.36
C VAL A 98 12.05 7.06 10.41
N PRO A 99 11.90 7.32 11.73
CA PRO A 99 12.48 6.45 12.77
C PRO A 99 12.12 4.96 12.61
N THR A 100 10.87 4.64 12.26
CA THR A 100 10.41 3.26 12.08
C THR A 100 11.07 2.60 10.87
N CYS A 101 11.22 3.31 9.75
CA CYS A 101 11.97 2.81 8.58
C CYS A 101 13.44 2.54 8.91
N VAL A 102 14.08 3.42 9.71
CA VAL A 102 15.45 3.20 10.18
C VAL A 102 15.52 1.98 11.09
N LEU A 103 14.59 1.83 12.04
CA LEU A 103 14.51 0.66 12.91
C LEU A 103 14.35 -0.64 12.11
N GLN A 104 13.46 -0.66 11.12
CA GLN A 104 13.25 -1.81 10.24
C GLN A 104 14.53 -2.17 9.46
N THR A 105 15.28 -1.17 8.99
CA THR A 105 16.58 -1.37 8.33
C THR A 105 17.64 -1.90 9.30
N LEU A 106 17.69 -1.39 10.54
CA LEU A 106 18.68 -1.80 11.55
C LEU A 106 18.43 -3.22 12.09
N LEU A 107 17.17 -3.57 12.33
CA LEU A 107 16.79 -4.94 12.67
C LEU A 107 17.15 -5.86 11.49
N GLY A 108 16.73 -5.48 10.28
CA GLY A 108 16.98 -6.20 9.05
C GLY A 108 16.55 -7.67 9.16
N GLY A 109 17.45 -8.56 8.77
CA GLY A 109 17.21 -10.00 8.73
C GLY A 109 17.71 -10.58 7.42
N GLY A 110 17.22 -11.77 7.07
CA GLY A 110 17.57 -12.42 5.82
C GLY A 110 17.21 -13.90 5.82
N ASN A 111 17.44 -14.53 4.69
CA ASN A 111 17.37 -15.97 4.53
C ASN A 111 18.75 -16.60 4.80
N SER A 112 18.76 -17.82 5.37
CA SER A 112 19.99 -18.58 5.63
C SER A 112 20.79 -18.87 4.36
N PHE A 113 20.14 -18.84 3.19
CA PHE A 113 20.78 -18.93 1.88
C PHE A 113 20.56 -17.63 1.09
N SER A 114 21.39 -16.63 1.37
CA SER A 114 21.51 -15.43 0.53
C SER A 114 22.87 -15.43 -0.15
N ALA A 115 22.94 -15.97 -1.38
CA ALA A 115 24.13 -15.84 -2.22
C ALA A 115 24.15 -14.41 -2.80
N GLY A 116 24.88 -13.51 -2.13
CA GLY A 116 24.99 -12.11 -2.51
C GLY A 116 26.18 -11.43 -1.83
N GLY A 117 26.71 -10.38 -2.47
CA GLY A 117 27.87 -9.63 -1.99
C GLY A 117 27.59 -8.72 -0.80
N PRO A 118 28.59 -7.92 -0.38
CA PRO A 118 28.42 -6.86 0.61
C PRO A 118 27.24 -5.91 0.27
N GLY A 119 26.54 -5.41 1.29
CA GLY A 119 25.44 -4.44 1.13
C GLY A 119 24.01 -5.00 1.28
N LYS A 120 23.84 -6.33 1.36
CA LYS A 120 22.52 -6.98 1.51
C LYS A 120 21.97 -7.04 2.95
N GLY A 121 22.57 -6.30 3.90
CA GLY A 121 22.15 -6.32 5.29
C GLY A 121 22.77 -7.43 6.16
N MET A 122 23.88 -8.07 5.75
CA MET A 122 24.57 -9.10 6.56
C MET A 122 25.05 -8.64 7.94
N TYR A 123 25.15 -7.32 8.13
CA TYR A 123 25.54 -6.72 9.40
C TYR A 123 24.36 -6.18 10.20
N SER A 124 23.12 -6.40 9.74
CA SER A 124 21.93 -6.04 10.52
C SER A 124 21.85 -6.89 11.78
N ARG A 125 21.10 -6.40 12.77
CA ARG A 125 21.13 -7.00 14.09
C ARG A 125 20.58 -8.43 14.11
N LEU A 126 19.41 -8.66 13.51
CA LEU A 126 18.78 -9.98 13.49
C LEU A 126 19.46 -11.00 12.56
N TYR A 127 20.35 -10.57 11.66
CA TYR A 127 21.11 -11.50 10.81
C TYR A 127 22.36 -12.05 11.52
N ARG A 128 22.90 -11.30 12.49
CA ARG A 128 24.12 -11.65 13.21
C ARG A 128 23.88 -12.47 14.48
N GLU A 129 22.75 -12.21 15.14
CA GLU A 129 22.30 -12.94 16.32
C GLU A 129 21.67 -14.29 15.92
#